data_AF-A0A836BJ15-F1
#
_entry.id   AF-A0A836BJ15-F1
#
_cell.length_a   1.000
_cell.length_b   1.000
_cell.length_c   1.000
_cell.angle_alpha   90.00
_cell.angle_beta   90.00
_cell.angle_gamma   90.00
#
_symmetry.space_group_name_H-M   'P 1'
#
loop_
_entity.id
_entity.type
_entity.pdbx_description
1 polymer ?
#
loop_
_entity_poly.entity_id
_entity_poly.type
_entity_poly.pdbx_seq_one_letter_code
_entity_poly.pdbx_strand_id
1 'polypeptide(L)' 'MFLSGTAAEITPIIQIDKKKIGAGKLGKVTKNLMSAYSKVVMNKNKKYSHWLTEVY' A
#
# COMPACT_ATOMS: atom_id res chain seq x y z
N MET A 1 1.01 8.71 -7.76
CA MET A 1 -0.32 8.74 -7.12
C MET A 1 -0.65 7.35 -6.60
N PHE A 2 -1.43 7.24 -5.53
CA PHE A 2 -1.93 5.96 -5.02
C PHE A 2 -3.34 6.17 -4.45
N LEU A 3 -4.15 5.12 -4.50
CA LEU A 3 -5.43 5.06 -3.81
C LEU A 3 -5.23 4.35 -2.49
N SER A 4 -5.95 4.81 -1.47
CA SER A 4 -6.06 4.12 -0.19
C SER A 4 -7.52 3.88 0.14
N GLY A 5 -7.87 2.67 0.58
CA GLY A 5 -9.22 2.36 1.04
C GLY A 5 -9.28 0.98 1.68
N THR A 6 -10.27 0.72 2.54
CA THR A 6 -10.38 -0.56 3.27
C THR A 6 -10.43 -1.77 2.31
N ALA A 7 -11.09 -1.62 1.15
CA ALA A 7 -11.12 -2.65 0.10
C ALA A 7 -10.00 -2.50 -0.95
N ALA A 8 -9.48 -1.29 -1.15
CA ALA A 8 -8.46 -0.97 -2.17
C ALA A 8 -7.01 -1.03 -1.64
N GLU A 9 -6.85 -1.28 -0.34
CA GLU A 9 -5.62 -1.24 0.43
C GLU A 9 -4.74 -0.04 0.08
N ILE A 10 -3.58 -0.27 -0.53
CA ILE A 10 -2.71 0.75 -1.13
C ILE A 10 -2.48 0.35 -2.57
N THR A 11 -3.25 0.92 -3.50
CA THR A 11 -3.15 0.64 -4.92
C THR A 11 -2.39 1.76 -5.65
N PRO A 12 -1.21 1.50 -6.24
CA PRO A 12 -0.47 2.48 -7.02
C PRO A 12 -1.21 2.83 -8.32
N ILE A 13 -1.39 4.13 -8.61
CA ILE A 13 -1.86 4.59 -9.91
C ILE A 13 -0.67 5.05 -10.75
N ILE A 14 -0.44 4.33 -11.85
CA ILE A 14 0.63 4.62 -12.83
C ILE A 14 0.14 5.42 -14.05
N GLN A 15 -1.17 5.44 -14.29
CA GLN A 15 -1.80 6.14 -15.41
C GLN A 15 -3.21 6.56 -15.03
N ILE A 16 -3.59 7.80 -15.38
CA ILE A 16 -4.97 8.28 -15.26
C ILE A 16 -5.44 8.62 -16.66
N ASP A 17 -6.54 7.98 -17.06
CA ASP A 17 -7.08 8.07 -18.41
C ASP A 17 -6.00 7.71 -19.46
N LYS A 18 -5.49 8.67 -20.24
CA LYS A 18 -4.39 8.49 -21.20
C LYS A 18 -3.06 9.11 -20.77
N LYS A 19 -2.98 9.76 -19.61
CA LYS A 19 -1.74 10.38 -19.10
C LYS A 19 -1.02 9.47 -18.12
N LYS A 20 0.20 9.08 -18.47
CA LYS A 20 1.12 8.39 -17.55
C LYS A 20 1.53 9.36 -16.43
N ILE A 21 1.41 8.92 -15.19
CA ILE A 21 1.85 9.69 -14.02
C ILE A 21 3.34 9.40 -13.82
N GLY A 22 4.20 10.41 -13.98
CA GLY A 22 5.65 10.26 -13.90
C GLY A 22 6.22 9.39 -15.03
N ALA A 23 7.02 8.36 -14.70
CA ALA A 23 7.61 7.44 -15.68
C ALA A 23 6.67 6.29 -16.12
N GLY A 24 5.41 6.29 -15.69
CA GLY A 24 4.47 5.18 -15.94
C GLY A 24 4.87 3.89 -15.22
N LYS A 25 5.77 3.97 -14.23
CA LYS A 25 6.21 2.85 -13.39
C LYS A 25 5.85 3.14 -11.94
N LEU A 26 5.66 2.07 -11.19
CA LEU A 26 5.45 2.09 -9.76
C LEU A 26 6.58 2.88 -9.07
N GLY A 27 6.24 3.99 -8.43
CA GLY A 27 7.23 4.83 -7.75
C GLY A 27 7.88 4.07 -6.58
N LYS A 28 9.19 4.28 -6.36
CA LYS A 28 9.92 3.69 -5.21
C LYS A 28 9.22 3.95 -3.88
N VAL A 29 8.66 5.15 -3.70
CA VAL A 29 7.91 5.55 -2.49
C VAL A 29 6.66 4.68 -2.32
N THR A 30 5.85 4.53 -3.36
CA THR A 30 4.61 3.72 -3.29
C THR A 30 4.91 2.24 -3.09
N LYS A 31 5.97 1.71 -3.72
CA LYS A 31 6.43 0.33 -3.50
C LYS A 31 6.85 0.10 -2.04
N ASN A 32 7.60 1.03 -1.46
CA ASN A 32 8.00 0.94 -0.06
C ASN A 32 6.79 1.01 0.89
N LEU A 33 5.83 1.90 0.61
CA LEU A 33 4.61 2.04 1.41
C LEU A 33 3.75 0.77 1.35
N MET A 34 3.54 0.21 0.15
CA MET A 34 2.79 -1.03 -0.05
C MET A 34 3.46 -2.20 0.67
N SER A 35 4.79 -2.31 0.62
CA SER A 35 5.53 -3.34 1.34
C SER A 35 5.44 -3.16 2.86
N ALA A 36 5.51 -1.92 3.36
CA ALA A 36 5.35 -1.63 4.77
C ALA A 36 3.94 -1.97 5.27
N TYR A 37 2.91 -1.59 4.51
CA TYR A 37 1.51 -1.92 4.81
C TYR A 37 1.29 -3.43 4.86
N SER A 38 1.76 -4.17 3.85
CA SER A 38 1.69 -5.64 3.82
C SER A 38 2.36 -6.29 5.04
N LYS A 39 3.52 -5.76 5.48
CA LYS A 39 4.20 -6.24 6.70
C LYS A 39 3.40 -5.96 7.97
N VAL A 40 2.69 -4.84 8.03
CA VAL A 40 1.83 -4.50 9.17
C VAL A 40 0.63 -5.43 9.21
N VAL A 41 -0.11 -5.61 8.12
CA VAL A 41 -1.30 -6.50 8.10
C VAL A 41 -0.96 -7.98 8.28
N MET A 42 0.23 -8.43 7.85
CA MET A 42 0.70 -9.80 8.07
C MET A 42 1.28 -10.03 9.49
N ASN A 43 1.09 -9.10 10.43
CA ASN A 43 1.66 -9.16 11.78
C ASN A 43 3.21 -9.35 11.79
N LYS A 44 3.90 -8.98 10.70
CA LYS A 44 5.37 -9.04 10.61
C LYS A 44 6.06 -7.83 11.23
N ASN A 45 5.28 -6.88 11.75
CA ASN A 45 5.80 -5.66 12.36
C ASN A 45 5.24 -5.49 13.78
N LYS A 46 5.99 -5.99 14.78
CA LYS A 46 5.60 -6.00 16.20
C LYS A 46 5.20 -4.62 16.76
N LYS A 47 5.68 -3.53 16.15
CA LYS A 47 5.32 -2.15 16.52
C LYS A 47 3.86 -1.78 16.22
N TYR A 48 3.25 -2.43 15.23
CA TYR A 48 1.87 -2.19 14.80
C TYR A 48 0.94 -3.37 15.09
N SER A 49 1.41 -4.40 15.79
CA SER A 49 0.57 -5.52 16.23
C SER A 49 -0.63 -5.08 17.07
N HIS A 50 -0.55 -3.93 17.75
CA HIS A 50 -1.71 -3.39 18.50
C HIS A 50 -2.88 -2.93 17.61
N TRP A 51 -2.70 -2.80 16.29
CA TRP A 51 -3.77 -2.54 15.32
C TRP A 51 -4.41 -3.82 14.79
N LEU A 52 -3.83 -4.98 15.07
CA LEU A 52 -4.35 -6.28 14.65
C LEU A 52 -5.14 -6.87 15.80
N THR A 53 -6.44 -7.00 15.60
CA THR A 53 -7.29 -7.80 16.50
C THR A 53 -7.22 -9.24 16.02
N GLU A 54 -6.55 -10.11 16.78
CA GLU A 54 -6.63 -11.56 16.54
C GLU A 54 -8.05 -12.03 16.83
N VAL A 55 -8.65 -12.74 15.87
CA VAL A 55 -9.98 -13.34 16.00
C VAL A 55 -9.76 -14.85 15.86
N TYR A 56 -9.87 -15.57 16.98
CA TYR A 56 -9.78 -17.03 17.07
C TYR A 56 -11.18 -17.65 16.98
#